data_AF-A0A8T5R331-F1
#
_entry.id   AF-A0A8T5R331-F1
#
_cell.length_a   1.000
_cell.length_b   1.000
_cell.length_c   1.000
_cell.angle_alpha   90.00
_cell.angle_beta   90.00
_cell.angle_gamma   90.00
#
_symmetry.space_group_name_H-M   'P 1'
#
loop_
_entity.id
_entity.type
_entity.pdbx_description
1 polymer ?
#
loop_
_entity_poly.entity_id
_entity_poly.type
_entity_poly.pdbx_seq_one_letter_code
_entity_poly.pdbx_strand_id
1 'polypeptide(L)'
;MATSGTTDAGTTKERRPLTGWRAKLPRIPDPVDVELGVAPKKAFNTWLTLSVAILAAGIGLNWYLTDGTWMVPESVDLSEANVFGATRTQFLTTHPYDVVTAVLFVAANLFLAVSLLKPAEGTHRPGLVGRDLALTWLGIAAAGAIAYWGYHTYGATTGVVLLAGFATIVALFVLGARFFPWLARRPGMHRFLSWMGKRRHPVRAIGWTVFGAHWAMTAVNLYYIEDGDVVNALFAATSVFVLTYFAYQEFISKRLGEDNASLRFAAGAVVIASTVWYAFLRVEVLAEWLIETVAGHTMWLLGVLGQDVRIGVDDRTGFVSAIDYPAYPGRTVIIILACTAIQSMMIFVSAALAVSGAKWKNRLAVIGVTVPVVYFLNLLRNAGIIFGWETRWLEKTLGISQDAAFSLAHNWLGKVGSLIALVFIAIYMFAVLPQVVAAVVGILDLPRRRGPIEQHVRHLRGRNEEPPLRSADTATATSAPERNA
;
A
#
# COMPACT_ATOMS: atom_id res chain seq x y z
N MET A 1 -14.12 7.95 -69.87
CA MET A 1 -12.90 8.72 -69.57
C MET A 1 -13.15 9.53 -68.31
N ALA A 2 -12.28 9.31 -67.31
CA ALA A 2 -11.98 10.10 -66.10
C ALA A 2 -13.10 10.78 -65.28
N THR A 3 -13.23 10.30 -64.05
CA THR A 3 -13.82 10.93 -62.86
C THR A 3 -12.77 11.75 -62.09
N SER A 4 -13.15 12.90 -61.53
CA SER A 4 -12.47 13.61 -60.43
C SER A 4 -13.51 14.54 -59.77
N GLY A 5 -13.78 14.56 -58.47
CA GLY A 5 -12.99 14.14 -57.31
C GLY A 5 -12.45 15.37 -56.58
N THR A 6 -13.31 16.13 -55.88
CA THR A 6 -12.91 17.21 -54.96
C THR A 6 -13.10 16.74 -53.52
N THR A 7 -12.00 16.48 -52.82
CA THR A 7 -11.96 16.21 -51.38
C THR A 7 -11.32 17.38 -50.65
N ASP A 8 -12.06 17.91 -49.67
CA ASP A 8 -11.65 18.92 -48.70
C ASP A 8 -10.38 18.52 -47.94
N ALA A 9 -9.45 19.49 -47.83
CA ALA A 9 -8.26 19.39 -47.00
C ALA A 9 -8.58 19.82 -45.56
N GLY A 10 -8.74 18.84 -44.66
CA GLY A 10 -8.78 19.06 -43.22
C GLY A 10 -7.40 19.35 -42.64
N THR A 11 -7.20 20.53 -42.08
CA THR A 11 -5.97 20.97 -41.42
C THR A 11 -5.66 20.13 -40.17
N THR A 12 -4.58 19.34 -40.20
CA THR A 12 -3.96 18.74 -39.03
C THR A 12 -3.22 19.81 -38.23
N LYS A 13 -3.77 20.16 -37.07
CA LYS A 13 -3.16 21.11 -36.12
C LYS A 13 -1.91 20.49 -35.50
N GLU A 14 -0.75 20.78 -36.08
CA GLU A 14 0.56 20.34 -35.61
C GLU A 14 0.81 20.88 -34.19
N ARG A 15 0.85 19.98 -33.19
CA ARG A 15 1.01 20.36 -31.78
C ARG A 15 2.47 20.74 -31.52
N ARG A 16 2.70 21.94 -30.97
CA ARG A 16 4.05 22.46 -30.63
C ARG A 16 4.81 21.48 -29.71
N PRO A 17 6.12 21.30 -29.91
CA PRO A 17 6.95 20.43 -29.06
C PRO A 17 7.02 20.97 -27.62
N LEU A 18 6.87 20.06 -26.65
CA LEU A 18 7.00 20.37 -25.22
C LEU A 18 8.46 20.70 -24.89
N THR A 19 8.70 21.82 -24.22
CA THR A 19 10.03 22.26 -23.77
C THR A 19 10.17 22.20 -22.24
N GLY A 20 11.42 22.10 -21.74
CA GLY A 20 11.73 22.13 -20.31
C GLY A 20 11.37 20.86 -19.53
N TRP A 21 10.97 20.99 -18.26
CA TRP A 21 10.61 19.85 -17.40
C TRP A 21 9.43 19.02 -17.95
N ARG A 22 8.56 19.64 -18.76
CA ARG A 22 7.44 18.97 -19.43
C ARG A 22 7.89 17.97 -20.50
N ALA A 23 9.07 18.17 -21.11
CA ALA A 23 9.67 17.19 -22.02
C ALA A 23 10.16 15.92 -21.28
N LYS A 24 10.37 16.00 -19.97
CA LYS A 24 10.76 14.88 -19.10
C LYS A 24 9.56 14.14 -18.51
N LEU A 25 8.35 14.67 -18.66
CA LEU A 25 7.15 13.94 -18.29
C LEU A 25 6.96 12.77 -19.27
N PRO A 26 6.56 11.59 -18.77
CA PRO A 26 6.23 10.47 -19.65
C PRO A 26 5.17 10.92 -20.66
N ARG A 27 5.39 10.62 -21.95
CA ARG A 27 4.31 10.76 -22.93
C ARG A 27 3.18 9.83 -22.49
N ILE A 28 1.99 10.38 -22.38
CA ILE A 28 0.77 9.61 -22.13
C ILE A 28 0.62 8.66 -23.33
N PRO A 29 0.67 7.32 -23.13
CA PRO A 29 0.50 6.39 -24.24
C PRO A 29 -0.90 6.54 -24.85
N ASP A 30 -0.99 6.38 -26.17
CA ASP A 30 -2.30 6.32 -26.82
C ASP A 30 -3.12 5.16 -26.24
N PRO A 31 -4.46 5.33 -26.09
CA PRO A 31 -5.30 4.29 -25.55
C PRO A 31 -5.21 3.00 -26.37
N VAL A 32 -4.98 1.87 -25.70
CA VAL A 32 -4.89 0.55 -26.35
C VAL A 32 -6.21 -0.18 -26.15
N ASP A 33 -6.91 -0.51 -27.24
CA ASP A 33 -8.09 -1.38 -27.21
C ASP A 33 -7.66 -2.84 -27.03
N VAL A 34 -8.12 -3.48 -25.94
CA VAL A 34 -7.78 -4.87 -25.61
C VAL A 34 -9.00 -5.75 -25.72
N GLU A 35 -9.07 -6.57 -26.77
CA GLU A 35 -10.14 -7.56 -26.93
C GLU A 35 -9.79 -8.85 -26.18
N LEU A 36 -10.56 -9.16 -25.12
CA LEU A 36 -10.40 -10.41 -24.34
C LEU A 36 -11.39 -11.51 -24.75
N GLY A 37 -12.19 -11.30 -25.79
CA GLY A 37 -13.25 -12.24 -26.20
C GLY A 37 -14.39 -12.38 -25.18
N VAL A 38 -14.52 -11.43 -24.25
CA VAL A 38 -15.58 -11.39 -23.23
C VAL A 38 -16.32 -10.07 -23.37
N ALA A 39 -17.66 -10.13 -23.37
CA ALA A 39 -18.49 -8.93 -23.44
C ALA A 39 -18.16 -7.94 -22.30
N PRO A 40 -18.00 -6.63 -22.60
CA PRO A 40 -17.65 -5.59 -21.62
C PRO A 40 -18.50 -5.63 -20.33
N LYS A 41 -19.82 -5.70 -20.49
CA LYS A 41 -20.77 -5.79 -19.37
C LYS A 41 -20.55 -7.04 -18.51
N LYS A 42 -20.26 -8.18 -19.14
CA LYS A 42 -20.03 -9.45 -18.42
C LYS A 42 -18.75 -9.35 -17.60
N ALA A 43 -17.66 -8.84 -18.17
CA ALA A 43 -16.40 -8.66 -17.46
C ALA A 43 -16.52 -7.70 -16.28
N PHE A 44 -17.19 -6.56 -16.47
CA PHE A 44 -17.46 -5.60 -15.40
C PHE A 44 -18.27 -6.22 -14.26
N ASN A 45 -19.39 -6.88 -14.59
CA ASN A 45 -20.23 -7.55 -13.60
C ASN A 45 -19.45 -8.63 -12.84
N THR A 46 -18.65 -9.45 -13.52
CA THR A 46 -17.82 -10.47 -12.87
C THR A 46 -16.83 -9.84 -11.88
N TRP A 47 -16.11 -8.79 -12.28
CA TRP A 47 -15.19 -8.09 -11.37
C TRP A 47 -15.91 -7.48 -10.17
N LEU A 48 -17.04 -6.81 -10.41
CA LEU A 48 -17.82 -6.17 -9.35
C LEU A 48 -18.35 -7.22 -8.35
N THR A 49 -18.96 -8.29 -8.86
CA THR A 49 -19.48 -9.39 -8.04
C THR A 49 -18.37 -10.06 -7.24
N LEU A 50 -17.20 -10.32 -7.83
CA LEU A 50 -16.07 -10.90 -7.10
C LEU A 50 -15.55 -9.96 -6.00
N SER A 51 -15.46 -8.66 -6.29
CA SER A 51 -14.98 -7.68 -5.31
C SER A 51 -15.94 -7.54 -4.12
N VAL A 52 -17.25 -7.48 -4.40
CA VAL A 52 -18.29 -7.47 -3.36
C VAL A 52 -18.29 -8.76 -2.57
N ALA A 53 -18.13 -9.91 -3.23
CA ALA A 53 -18.06 -11.21 -2.55
C ALA A 53 -16.84 -11.31 -1.62
N ILE A 54 -15.67 -10.82 -2.05
CA ILE A 54 -14.46 -10.78 -1.21
C ILE A 54 -14.69 -9.85 -0.01
N LEU A 55 -15.27 -8.67 -0.23
CA LEU A 55 -15.57 -7.73 0.84
C LEU A 55 -16.55 -8.35 1.86
N ALA A 56 -17.68 -8.88 1.39
CA ALA A 56 -18.69 -9.51 2.24
C ALA A 56 -18.14 -10.72 3.00
N ALA A 57 -17.33 -11.55 2.34
CA ALA A 57 -16.67 -12.69 2.98
C ALA A 57 -15.67 -12.24 4.06
N GLY A 58 -14.87 -11.19 3.79
CA GLY A 58 -13.95 -10.64 4.78
C GLY A 58 -14.68 -10.06 6.00
N ILE A 59 -15.77 -9.32 5.78
CA ILE A 59 -16.62 -8.78 6.84
C ILE A 59 -17.27 -9.91 7.66
N GLY A 60 -17.86 -10.90 6.99
CA GLY A 60 -18.47 -12.05 7.66
C GLY A 60 -17.46 -12.91 8.42
N LEU A 61 -16.24 -13.05 7.88
CA LEU A 61 -15.16 -13.77 8.55
C LEU A 61 -14.63 -12.99 9.75
N ASN A 62 -14.51 -11.66 9.67
CA ASN A 62 -14.23 -10.82 10.84
C ASN A 62 -15.30 -11.03 11.92
N TRP A 63 -16.58 -10.92 11.60
CA TRP A 63 -17.68 -11.15 12.55
C TRP A 63 -17.61 -12.53 13.21
N TYR A 64 -17.43 -13.58 12.40
CA TYR A 64 -17.31 -14.95 12.90
C TYR A 64 -16.09 -15.15 13.79
N LEU A 65 -14.93 -14.65 13.37
CA LEU A 65 -13.67 -14.80 14.12
C LEU A 65 -13.58 -13.87 15.32
N THR A 66 -14.54 -12.97 15.52
CA THR A 66 -14.64 -12.04 16.66
C THR A 66 -15.82 -12.35 17.56
N ASP A 67 -16.43 -13.53 17.43
CA ASP A 67 -17.61 -13.95 18.18
C ASP A 67 -18.76 -12.93 18.13
N GLY A 68 -18.88 -12.26 16.99
CA GLY A 68 -19.92 -11.28 16.69
C GLY A 68 -19.68 -9.86 17.20
N THR A 69 -18.49 -9.57 17.73
CA THR A 69 -18.16 -8.26 18.32
C THR A 69 -17.50 -7.29 17.33
N TRP A 70 -17.13 -7.73 16.12
CA TRP A 70 -16.47 -6.95 15.04
C TRP A 70 -15.04 -6.47 15.33
N MET A 71 -14.71 -6.38 16.61
CA MET A 71 -13.38 -6.12 17.15
C MET A 71 -12.89 -7.37 17.87
N VAL A 72 -11.59 -7.49 18.14
CA VAL A 72 -11.12 -8.64 18.92
C VAL A 72 -11.49 -8.42 20.40
N PRO A 73 -12.23 -9.33 21.05
CA PRO A 73 -12.52 -9.21 22.48
C PRO A 73 -11.22 -9.29 23.30
N GLU A 74 -10.98 -8.30 24.16
CA GLU A 74 -9.83 -8.22 25.10
C GLU A 74 -8.39 -8.16 24.52
N SER A 75 -8.18 -8.10 23.21
CA SER A 75 -6.88 -7.69 22.64
C SER A 75 -7.05 -6.34 21.94
N VAL A 76 -6.55 -5.26 22.53
CA VAL A 76 -5.18 -4.83 22.22
C VAL A 76 -5.09 -4.47 20.72
N ASP A 77 -5.48 -3.23 20.52
CA ASP A 77 -5.49 -2.42 19.33
C ASP A 77 -4.09 -2.29 18.69
N LEU A 78 -3.96 -2.79 17.46
CA LEU A 78 -2.70 -2.83 16.71
C LEU A 78 -2.28 -1.45 16.15
N SER A 79 -3.14 -0.42 16.20
CA SER A 79 -2.85 0.94 15.74
C SER A 79 -2.86 2.01 16.84
N GLU A 80 -3.66 1.89 17.90
CA GLU A 80 -3.78 2.91 18.96
C GLU A 80 -3.68 2.40 20.43
N ALA A 81 -3.71 1.09 20.71
CA ALA A 81 -3.48 0.54 22.06
C ALA A 81 -2.92 -0.88 22.07
N ASN A 82 -1.60 -0.93 22.28
CA ASN A 82 -0.85 -2.08 22.74
C ASN A 82 -0.42 -3.07 21.62
N VAL A 83 0.86 -3.44 21.61
CA VAL A 83 1.28 -4.81 21.25
C VAL A 83 1.50 -5.62 22.53
N PHE A 84 1.40 -4.96 23.68
CA PHE A 84 1.76 -5.52 24.98
C PHE A 84 0.79 -4.99 26.05
N GLY A 85 -0.52 -5.17 25.89
CA GLY A 85 -1.48 -5.00 27.00
C GLY A 85 -1.48 -6.24 27.90
N ALA A 86 -0.33 -6.91 27.90
CA ALA A 86 -0.24 -8.33 27.91
C ALA A 86 1.10 -8.62 28.53
N THR A 87 1.08 -9.09 29.78
CA THR A 87 2.25 -9.70 30.43
C THR A 87 3.03 -10.53 29.41
N ARG A 88 4.36 -10.64 29.53
CA ARG A 88 5.28 -11.41 28.65
C ARG A 88 4.75 -12.79 28.15
N THR A 89 3.75 -13.35 28.84
CA THR A 89 2.93 -14.54 28.53
C THR A 89 1.80 -14.38 27.50
N GLN A 90 1.16 -13.22 27.33
CA GLN A 90 0.04 -12.97 26.39
C GLN A 90 0.48 -12.58 24.97
N PHE A 91 1.77 -12.27 24.75
CA PHE A 91 2.37 -12.29 23.40
C PHE A 91 2.17 -13.65 22.68
N LEU A 92 1.89 -14.69 23.47
CA LEU A 92 1.62 -16.07 23.05
C LEU A 92 0.12 -16.43 23.07
N THR A 93 -0.81 -15.47 23.19
CA THR A 93 -2.26 -15.72 23.09
C THR A 93 -2.87 -14.86 21.97
N THR A 94 -2.59 -15.20 20.71
CA THR A 94 -3.21 -14.54 19.55
C THR A 94 -4.64 -15.00 19.33
N HIS A 95 -5.54 -14.05 19.12
CA HIS A 95 -6.91 -14.32 18.74
C HIS A 95 -6.97 -14.98 17.35
N PRO A 96 -7.97 -15.85 17.05
CA PRO A 96 -8.13 -16.43 15.72
C PRO A 96 -8.13 -15.40 14.58
N TYR A 97 -8.72 -14.22 14.82
CA TYR A 97 -8.68 -13.09 13.88
C TYR A 97 -7.25 -12.65 13.54
N ASP A 98 -6.37 -12.50 14.53
CA ASP A 98 -4.97 -12.05 14.32
C ASP A 98 -4.17 -13.06 13.52
N VAL A 99 -4.44 -14.35 13.74
CA VAL A 99 -3.81 -15.43 12.99
C VAL A 99 -4.21 -15.38 11.52
N VAL A 100 -5.51 -15.27 11.25
CA VAL A 100 -6.01 -15.28 9.86
C VAL A 100 -5.58 -14.00 9.11
N THR A 101 -5.67 -12.83 9.74
CA THR A 101 -5.20 -11.56 9.13
C THR A 101 -3.70 -11.62 8.82
N ALA A 102 -2.89 -12.14 9.74
CA ALA A 102 -1.46 -12.34 9.57
C ALA A 102 -1.15 -13.28 8.40
N VAL A 103 -1.83 -14.42 8.32
CA VAL A 103 -1.64 -15.41 7.25
C VAL A 103 -1.98 -14.82 5.88
N LEU A 104 -3.11 -14.10 5.77
CA LEU A 104 -3.47 -13.43 4.51
C LEU A 104 -2.42 -12.38 4.12
N PHE A 105 -1.98 -11.57 5.08
CA PHE A 105 -0.96 -10.54 4.84
C PHE A 105 0.38 -11.15 4.38
N VAL A 106 0.84 -12.19 5.07
CA VAL A 106 2.07 -12.91 4.75
C VAL A 106 1.97 -13.57 3.36
N ALA A 107 0.86 -14.26 3.08
CA ALA A 107 0.65 -14.93 1.81
C ALA A 107 0.62 -13.93 0.65
N ALA A 108 -0.10 -12.82 0.79
CA ALA A 108 -0.14 -11.74 -0.18
C ALA A 108 1.27 -11.22 -0.51
N ASN A 109 2.05 -10.91 0.54
CA ASN A 109 3.41 -10.40 0.38
C ASN A 109 4.34 -11.41 -0.28
N LEU A 110 4.25 -12.69 0.06
CA LEU A 110 5.04 -13.74 -0.56
C LEU A 110 4.72 -13.87 -2.05
N PHE A 111 3.44 -13.92 -2.42
CA PHE A 111 3.04 -14.00 -3.83
C PHE A 111 3.51 -12.76 -4.61
N LEU A 112 3.32 -11.56 -4.07
CA LEU A 112 3.81 -10.33 -4.70
C LEU A 112 5.34 -10.33 -4.84
N ALA A 113 6.08 -10.67 -3.79
CA ALA A 113 7.55 -10.69 -3.79
C ALA A 113 8.11 -11.69 -4.81
N VAL A 114 7.62 -12.93 -4.80
CA VAL A 114 8.05 -13.98 -5.72
C VAL A 114 7.71 -13.62 -7.17
N SER A 115 6.62 -12.88 -7.42
CA SER A 115 6.26 -12.40 -8.76
C SER A 115 7.22 -11.36 -9.37
N LEU A 116 8.10 -10.76 -8.55
CA LEU A 116 9.06 -9.73 -8.96
C LEU A 116 10.41 -10.29 -9.39
N LEU A 117 10.63 -11.59 -9.19
CA LEU A 117 11.87 -12.28 -9.54
C LEU A 117 12.03 -12.41 -11.07
N LYS A 118 13.26 -12.20 -11.56
CA LYS A 118 13.63 -12.33 -12.98
C LYS A 118 14.81 -13.29 -13.18
N PRO A 119 14.84 -14.07 -14.28
CA PRO A 119 16.05 -14.80 -14.68
C PRO A 119 17.20 -13.84 -14.96
N ALA A 120 18.44 -14.25 -14.65
CA ALA A 120 19.63 -13.54 -15.10
C ALA A 120 19.87 -13.84 -16.60
N GLU A 121 20.18 -12.81 -17.39
CA GLU A 121 20.58 -12.96 -18.78
C GLU A 121 22.05 -13.45 -18.84
N GLY A 122 22.30 -14.69 -19.29
CA GLY A 122 23.65 -15.25 -19.48
C GLY A 122 23.71 -16.79 -19.57
N THR A 123 24.60 -17.31 -20.43
CA THR A 123 24.74 -18.74 -20.78
C THR A 123 25.42 -19.59 -19.70
N HIS A 124 24.90 -20.81 -19.52
CA HIS A 124 25.24 -21.77 -18.46
C HIS A 124 26.45 -22.67 -18.79
N ARG A 125 27.25 -23.07 -17.78
CA ARG A 125 27.96 -24.36 -17.74
C ARG A 125 27.30 -25.29 -16.70
N PRO A 126 27.03 -26.57 -16.99
CA PRO A 126 26.32 -27.46 -16.08
C PRO A 126 27.30 -28.24 -15.18
N GLY A 127 27.04 -28.26 -13.87
CA GLY A 127 27.75 -29.12 -12.91
C GLY A 127 27.13 -29.01 -11.51
N LEU A 128 26.67 -30.15 -10.99
CA LEU A 128 26.02 -30.38 -9.68
C LEU A 128 24.67 -29.69 -9.45
N VAL A 129 23.60 -30.42 -9.77
CA VAL A 129 22.20 -29.94 -9.77
C VAL A 129 21.34 -30.53 -8.62
N GLY A 130 21.76 -31.64 -8.00
CA GLY A 130 20.93 -32.37 -7.03
C GLY A 130 21.06 -31.88 -5.58
N ARG A 131 22.29 -31.71 -5.09
CA ARG A 131 22.56 -31.52 -3.65
C ARG A 131 22.09 -30.16 -3.10
N ASP A 132 22.15 -29.12 -3.91
CA ASP A 132 21.89 -27.74 -3.47
C ASP A 132 20.42 -27.33 -3.61
N LEU A 133 19.69 -27.95 -4.55
CA LEU A 133 18.24 -27.84 -4.63
C LEU A 133 17.61 -28.53 -3.41
N ALA A 134 18.16 -29.69 -3.02
CA ALA A 134 17.78 -30.38 -1.79
C ALA A 134 18.04 -29.49 -0.56
N LEU A 135 19.17 -28.79 -0.45
CA LEU A 135 19.45 -27.89 0.68
C LEU A 135 18.49 -26.69 0.77
N THR A 136 18.07 -26.13 -0.37
CA THR A 136 17.12 -25.01 -0.39
C THR A 136 15.71 -25.47 0.00
N TRP A 137 15.26 -26.61 -0.54
CA TRP A 137 14.01 -27.23 -0.14
C TRP A 137 14.05 -27.76 1.30
N LEU A 138 15.20 -28.23 1.77
CA LEU A 138 15.44 -28.60 3.17
C LEU A 138 15.37 -27.38 4.08
N GLY A 139 15.86 -26.20 3.66
CA GLY A 139 15.70 -24.97 4.44
C GLY A 139 14.24 -24.53 4.55
N ILE A 140 13.48 -24.62 3.45
CA ILE A 140 12.04 -24.32 3.42
C ILE A 140 11.25 -25.35 4.23
N ALA A 141 11.57 -26.64 4.09
CA ALA A 141 10.92 -27.73 4.81
C ALA A 141 11.28 -27.72 6.30
N ALA A 142 12.54 -27.42 6.66
CA ALA A 142 12.98 -27.28 8.04
C ALA A 142 12.30 -26.08 8.70
N ALA A 143 12.17 -24.94 8.01
CA ALA A 143 11.44 -23.80 8.54
C ALA A 143 9.93 -24.05 8.66
N GLY A 144 9.32 -24.72 7.69
CA GLY A 144 7.94 -25.20 7.79
C GLY A 144 7.76 -26.19 8.94
N ALA A 145 8.74 -27.07 9.16
CA ALA A 145 8.77 -28.00 10.28
C ALA A 145 9.00 -27.29 11.62
N ILE A 146 9.80 -26.22 11.67
CA ILE A 146 10.01 -25.39 12.87
C ILE A 146 8.74 -24.61 13.20
N ALA A 147 8.02 -24.08 12.21
CA ALA A 147 6.73 -23.43 12.41
C ALA A 147 5.65 -24.43 12.86
N TYR A 148 5.62 -25.62 12.26
CA TYR A 148 4.72 -26.73 12.66
C TYR A 148 5.06 -27.29 14.04
N TRP A 149 6.35 -27.41 14.38
CA TRP A 149 6.82 -27.82 15.70
C TRP A 149 6.51 -26.74 16.73
N GLY A 150 6.75 -25.46 16.41
CA GLY A 150 6.35 -24.33 17.25
C GLY A 150 4.83 -24.31 17.51
N TYR A 151 4.03 -24.60 16.48
CA TYR A 151 2.57 -24.77 16.58
C TYR A 151 2.18 -25.94 17.53
N HIS A 152 2.85 -27.08 17.42
CA HIS A 152 2.52 -28.27 18.22
C HIS A 152 3.09 -28.26 19.65
N THR A 153 4.22 -27.60 19.87
CA THR A 153 4.93 -27.60 21.16
C THR A 153 4.53 -26.44 22.06
N TYR A 154 4.24 -25.28 21.48
CA TYR A 154 3.93 -24.04 22.22
C TYR A 154 2.54 -23.47 21.85
N GLY A 155 1.73 -24.22 21.12
CA GLY A 155 0.40 -23.80 20.66
C GLY A 155 0.43 -22.95 19.38
N ALA A 156 -0.77 -22.68 18.83
CA ALA A 156 -0.95 -22.02 17.54
C ALA A 156 -0.26 -20.66 17.40
N THR A 157 -0.04 -20.00 18.52
CA THR A 157 0.39 -18.62 18.67
C THR A 157 1.89 -18.44 18.40
N THR A 158 2.72 -19.32 18.96
CA THR A 158 4.17 -19.37 18.69
C THR A 158 4.46 -19.81 17.26
N GLY A 159 3.67 -20.74 16.73
CA GLY A 159 3.78 -21.20 15.34
C GLY A 159 3.54 -20.07 14.33
N VAL A 160 2.58 -19.17 14.57
CA VAL A 160 2.24 -18.05 13.69
C VAL A 160 3.30 -16.94 13.75
N VAL A 161 3.83 -16.61 14.92
CA VAL A 161 4.95 -15.65 15.07
C VAL A 161 6.20 -16.16 14.34
N LEU A 162 6.51 -17.45 14.45
CA LEU A 162 7.62 -18.07 13.73
C LEU A 162 7.37 -18.13 12.21
N LEU A 163 6.13 -18.37 11.77
CA LEU A 163 5.74 -18.36 10.35
C LEU A 163 5.81 -16.96 9.75
N ALA A 164 5.40 -15.93 10.51
CA ALA A 164 5.50 -14.52 10.16
C ALA A 164 6.95 -14.04 10.09
N GLY A 165 7.77 -14.40 11.09
CA GLY A 165 9.21 -14.16 11.08
C GLY A 165 9.90 -14.86 9.90
N PHE A 166 9.54 -16.12 9.63
CA PHE A 166 10.02 -16.85 8.47
C PHE A 166 9.61 -16.21 7.15
N ALA A 167 8.35 -15.80 6.99
CA ALA A 167 7.90 -15.14 5.78
C ALA A 167 8.57 -13.79 5.55
N THR A 168 8.84 -13.04 6.63
CA THR A 168 9.63 -11.81 6.60
C THR A 168 11.06 -12.10 6.15
N ILE A 169 11.71 -13.14 6.70
CA ILE A 169 13.04 -13.59 6.28
C ILE A 169 13.04 -14.05 4.82
N VAL A 170 12.02 -14.78 4.38
CA VAL A 170 11.87 -15.21 2.98
C VAL A 170 11.64 -14.03 2.05
N ALA A 171 10.82 -13.05 2.43
CA ALA A 171 10.61 -11.82 1.66
C ALA A 171 11.90 -11.00 1.56
N LEU A 172 12.64 -10.86 2.66
CA LEU A 172 13.96 -10.22 2.71
C LEU A 172 15.01 -10.99 1.88
N PHE A 173 14.97 -12.32 1.92
CA PHE A 173 15.84 -13.18 1.10
C PHE A 173 15.51 -13.07 -0.39
N VAL A 174 14.24 -13.01 -0.75
CA VAL A 174 13.76 -12.82 -2.13
C VAL A 174 14.11 -11.43 -2.64
N LEU A 175 13.96 -10.40 -1.81
CA LEU A 175 14.46 -9.04 -2.08
C LEU A 175 15.98 -9.07 -2.26
N GLY A 176 16.72 -9.75 -1.37
CA GLY A 176 18.17 -9.95 -1.41
C GLY A 176 18.66 -10.69 -2.66
N ALA A 177 17.91 -11.69 -3.15
CA ALA A 177 18.25 -12.45 -4.35
C ALA A 177 18.29 -11.55 -5.62
N ARG A 178 17.58 -10.42 -5.62
CA ARG A 178 17.71 -9.38 -6.66
C ARG A 178 19.07 -8.66 -6.62
N PHE A 179 19.70 -8.60 -5.46
CA PHE A 179 21.01 -7.96 -5.22
C PHE A 179 22.19 -8.92 -5.36
N PHE A 180 21.95 -10.23 -5.42
CA PHE A 180 22.99 -11.25 -5.62
C PHE A 180 22.85 -11.96 -6.98
N PRO A 181 23.32 -11.36 -8.08
CA PRO A 181 23.26 -11.93 -9.43
C PRO A 181 23.88 -13.33 -9.54
N TRP A 182 24.84 -13.68 -8.68
CA TRP A 182 25.44 -15.01 -8.68
C TRP A 182 24.43 -16.10 -8.30
N LEU A 183 23.44 -15.79 -7.45
CA LEU A 183 22.46 -16.77 -6.97
C LEU A 183 21.46 -17.10 -8.08
N ALA A 184 21.06 -16.09 -8.86
CA ALA A 184 20.21 -16.23 -10.03
C ALA A 184 20.84 -17.06 -11.17
N ARG A 185 22.18 -17.14 -11.22
CA ARG A 185 22.95 -17.93 -12.20
C ARG A 185 23.08 -19.41 -11.82
N ARG A 186 22.60 -19.84 -10.64
CA ARG A 186 22.60 -21.26 -10.27
C ARG A 186 21.54 -22.03 -11.09
N PRO A 187 21.81 -23.27 -11.54
CA PRO A 187 20.92 -23.98 -12.47
C PRO A 187 19.52 -24.25 -11.92
N GLY A 188 19.43 -24.64 -10.64
CA GLY A 188 18.14 -24.79 -9.96
C GLY A 188 17.36 -23.48 -9.90
N MET A 189 18.04 -22.39 -9.53
CA MET A 189 17.45 -21.06 -9.42
C MET A 189 17.04 -20.51 -10.79
N HIS A 190 17.85 -20.64 -11.83
CA HIS A 190 17.49 -20.22 -13.19
C HIS A 190 16.24 -20.96 -13.73
N ARG A 191 16.12 -22.27 -13.48
CA ARG A 191 14.89 -23.02 -13.84
C ARG A 191 13.68 -22.54 -13.06
N PHE A 192 13.83 -22.32 -11.75
CA PHE A 192 12.77 -21.75 -10.92
C PHE A 192 12.35 -20.35 -11.41
N LEU A 193 13.32 -19.46 -11.65
CA LEU A 193 13.10 -18.09 -12.13
C LEU A 193 12.46 -18.05 -13.53
N SER A 194 12.83 -18.97 -14.43
CA SER A 194 12.21 -19.06 -15.76
C SER A 194 10.79 -19.64 -15.71
N TRP A 195 10.53 -20.63 -14.85
CA TRP A 195 9.18 -21.10 -14.53
C TRP A 195 8.32 -19.99 -13.91
N MET A 196 8.87 -19.25 -12.95
CA MET A 196 8.24 -18.09 -12.33
C MET A 196 8.00 -16.97 -13.34
N GLY A 197 8.93 -16.71 -14.26
CA GLY A 197 8.78 -15.72 -15.32
C GLY A 197 7.53 -15.95 -16.18
N LYS A 198 7.19 -17.22 -16.46
CA LYS A 198 5.95 -17.60 -17.16
C LYS A 198 4.69 -17.44 -16.31
N ARG A 199 4.82 -17.49 -14.98
CA ARG A 199 3.70 -17.43 -14.01
C ARG A 199 3.63 -16.11 -13.23
N ARG A 200 4.46 -15.11 -13.54
CA ARG A 200 4.55 -13.86 -12.77
C ARG A 200 3.21 -13.13 -12.66
N HIS A 201 2.47 -13.02 -13.77
CA HIS A 201 1.18 -12.34 -13.81
C HIS A 201 0.10 -13.02 -12.98
N PRO A 202 -0.19 -14.34 -13.15
CA PRO A 202 -1.17 -14.99 -12.30
C PRO A 202 -0.75 -15.03 -10.83
N VAL A 203 0.54 -15.18 -10.53
CA VAL A 203 1.03 -15.13 -9.14
C VAL A 203 0.83 -13.74 -8.53
N ARG A 204 1.12 -12.67 -9.26
CA ARG A 204 0.90 -11.29 -8.79
C ARG A 204 -0.58 -10.97 -8.63
N ALA A 205 -1.42 -11.45 -9.55
CA ALA A 205 -2.87 -11.33 -9.46
C ALA A 205 -3.42 -12.02 -8.20
N ILE A 206 -2.94 -13.22 -7.87
CA ILE A 206 -3.28 -13.90 -6.60
C ILE A 206 -2.83 -13.04 -5.41
N GLY A 207 -1.61 -12.52 -5.44
CA GLY A 207 -1.09 -11.63 -4.40
C GLY A 207 -2.00 -10.41 -4.16
N TRP A 208 -2.45 -9.74 -5.22
CA TRP A 208 -3.39 -8.62 -5.13
C TRP A 208 -4.75 -9.01 -4.55
N THR A 209 -5.31 -10.15 -4.99
CA THR A 209 -6.60 -10.65 -4.47
C THR A 209 -6.52 -11.00 -2.99
N VAL A 210 -5.46 -11.71 -2.57
CA VAL A 210 -5.25 -12.08 -1.16
C VAL A 210 -5.01 -10.82 -0.31
N PHE A 211 -4.29 -9.83 -0.85
CA PHE A 211 -4.12 -8.53 -0.16
C PHE A 211 -5.46 -7.79 -0.01
N GLY A 212 -6.33 -7.86 -1.02
CA GLY A 212 -7.70 -7.36 -0.92
C GLY A 212 -8.51 -8.06 0.16
N ALA A 213 -8.40 -9.40 0.28
CA ALA A 213 -9.07 -10.16 1.34
C ALA A 213 -8.59 -9.77 2.75
N HIS A 214 -7.29 -9.48 2.92
CA HIS A 214 -6.77 -8.94 4.19
C HIS A 214 -7.48 -7.63 4.55
N TRP A 215 -7.50 -6.65 3.65
CA TRP A 215 -8.18 -5.36 3.89
C TRP A 215 -9.69 -5.48 4.08
N ALA A 216 -10.34 -6.45 3.45
CA ALA A 216 -11.75 -6.73 3.67
C ALA A 216 -12.04 -7.14 5.12
N MET A 217 -11.17 -7.92 5.76
CA MET A 217 -11.32 -8.27 7.18
C MET A 217 -10.97 -7.10 8.10
N THR A 218 -9.98 -6.30 7.73
CA THR A 218 -9.51 -5.16 8.52
C THR A 218 -10.44 -3.95 8.45
N ALA A 219 -11.26 -3.82 7.40
CA ALA A 219 -12.11 -2.64 7.18
C ALA A 219 -13.09 -2.35 8.33
N VAL A 220 -13.78 -3.37 8.84
CA VAL A 220 -14.75 -3.20 9.93
C VAL A 220 -14.02 -3.06 11.28
N ASN A 221 -12.92 -3.79 11.44
CA ASN A 221 -12.07 -3.69 12.61
C ASN A 221 -11.55 -2.26 12.82
N LEU A 222 -11.11 -1.57 11.75
CA LEU A 222 -10.67 -0.16 11.81
C LEU A 222 -11.78 0.77 12.28
N TYR A 223 -13.02 0.58 11.81
CA TYR A 223 -14.14 1.42 12.23
C TYR A 223 -14.43 1.29 13.74
N TYR A 224 -14.44 0.07 14.27
CA TYR A 224 -14.78 -0.16 15.67
C TYR A 224 -13.62 0.09 16.64
N ILE A 225 -12.37 -0.09 16.20
CA ILE A 225 -11.19 0.13 17.05
C ILE A 225 -10.82 1.61 17.13
N GLU A 226 -10.87 2.37 16.04
CA GLU A 226 -10.45 3.78 16.01
C GLU A 226 -11.62 4.74 16.35
N ASP A 227 -12.43 4.39 17.36
CA ASP A 227 -13.58 5.18 17.83
C ASP A 227 -14.52 5.70 16.72
N GLY A 228 -14.71 4.90 15.66
CA GLY A 228 -15.52 5.28 14.50
C GLY A 228 -14.76 6.00 13.38
N ASP A 229 -13.47 5.73 13.14
CA ASP A 229 -12.75 6.25 11.96
C ASP A 229 -13.32 5.68 10.65
N VAL A 230 -14.38 6.32 10.18
CA VAL A 230 -15.07 6.02 8.92
C VAL A 230 -14.14 6.16 7.73
N VAL A 231 -13.16 7.06 7.79
CA VAL A 231 -12.30 7.37 6.64
C VAL A 231 -11.37 6.19 6.36
N ASN A 232 -10.71 5.67 7.39
CA ASN A 232 -9.82 4.52 7.26
C ASN A 232 -10.59 3.24 6.90
N ALA A 233 -11.77 3.04 7.50
CA ALA A 233 -12.64 1.92 7.16
C ALA A 233 -13.10 1.96 5.68
N LEU A 234 -13.49 3.15 5.18
CA LEU A 234 -13.85 3.34 3.78
C LEU A 234 -12.67 3.12 2.83
N PHE A 235 -11.46 3.59 3.19
CA PHE A 235 -10.27 3.33 2.39
C PHE A 235 -9.93 1.84 2.34
N ALA A 236 -10.04 1.12 3.46
CA ALA A 236 -9.84 -0.33 3.50
C ALA A 236 -10.87 -1.07 2.63
N ALA A 237 -12.15 -0.72 2.75
CA ALA A 237 -13.22 -1.32 1.94
C ALA A 237 -13.05 -1.01 0.43
N THR A 238 -12.71 0.25 0.08
CA THR A 238 -12.48 0.66 -1.31
C THR A 238 -11.23 -0.01 -1.89
N SER A 239 -10.21 -0.26 -1.07
CA SER A 239 -8.98 -0.94 -1.48
C SER A 239 -9.26 -2.33 -2.03
N VAL A 240 -10.28 -3.04 -1.54
CA VAL A 240 -10.69 -4.35 -2.10
C VAL A 240 -10.95 -4.25 -3.61
N PHE A 241 -11.70 -3.24 -4.04
CA PHE A 241 -12.02 -3.02 -5.46
C PHE A 241 -10.80 -2.62 -6.28
N VAL A 242 -9.93 -1.78 -5.72
CA VAL A 242 -8.70 -1.34 -6.41
C VAL A 242 -7.73 -2.51 -6.58
N LEU A 243 -7.57 -3.36 -5.55
CA LEU A 243 -6.63 -4.48 -5.56
C LEU A 243 -7.13 -5.61 -6.47
N THR A 244 -8.42 -5.94 -6.47
CA THR A 244 -8.98 -6.89 -7.45
C THR A 244 -8.91 -6.33 -8.88
N TYR A 245 -9.00 -5.01 -9.04
CA TYR A 245 -8.75 -4.36 -10.32
C TYR A 245 -7.28 -4.47 -10.76
N PHE A 246 -6.31 -4.35 -9.86
CA PHE A 246 -4.90 -4.65 -10.17
C PHE A 246 -4.70 -6.12 -10.57
N ALA A 247 -5.39 -7.06 -9.92
CA ALA A 247 -5.39 -8.47 -10.33
C ALA A 247 -5.93 -8.66 -11.77
N TYR A 248 -6.99 -7.93 -12.13
CA TYR A 248 -7.50 -7.89 -13.51
C TYR A 248 -6.49 -7.29 -14.50
N GLN A 249 -5.82 -6.20 -14.13
CA GLN A 249 -4.80 -5.56 -14.97
C GLN A 249 -3.57 -6.45 -15.20
N GLU A 250 -3.24 -7.34 -14.25
CA GLU A 250 -2.24 -8.38 -14.45
C GLU A 250 -2.68 -9.43 -15.49
N PHE A 251 -3.98 -9.76 -15.55
CA PHE A 251 -4.52 -10.63 -16.60
C PHE A 251 -4.43 -9.96 -17.98
N ILE A 252 -4.73 -8.66 -18.08
CA ILE A 252 -4.52 -7.89 -19.32
C ILE A 252 -3.04 -7.91 -19.71
N SER A 253 -2.14 -7.62 -18.77
CA SER A 253 -0.69 -7.59 -19.02
C SER A 253 -0.19 -8.94 -19.56
N LYS A 254 -0.69 -10.05 -18.99
CA LYS A 254 -0.40 -11.40 -19.49
C LYS A 254 -0.86 -11.61 -20.94
N ARG A 255 -2.06 -11.14 -21.28
CA ARG A 255 -2.64 -11.28 -22.64
C ARG A 255 -1.89 -10.46 -23.67
N LEU A 256 -1.46 -9.27 -23.29
CA LEU A 256 -0.64 -8.38 -24.12
C LEU A 256 0.83 -8.82 -24.21
N GLY A 257 1.24 -9.84 -23.46
CA GLY A 257 2.62 -10.32 -23.43
C GLY A 257 3.61 -9.31 -22.81
N GLU A 258 3.10 -8.30 -22.09
CA GLU A 258 3.90 -7.25 -21.50
C GLU A 258 4.03 -7.42 -20.00
N ASP A 259 5.06 -6.80 -19.43
CA ASP A 259 5.18 -6.62 -18.00
C ASP A 259 4.99 -5.13 -17.73
N ASN A 260 3.87 -4.73 -17.13
CA ASN A 260 3.58 -3.34 -16.84
C ASN A 260 4.51 -2.81 -15.72
N ALA A 261 5.26 -1.74 -16.02
CA ALA A 261 6.23 -1.16 -15.09
C ALA A 261 5.60 -0.56 -13.81
N SER A 262 4.41 0.03 -13.94
CA SER A 262 3.65 0.63 -12.85
C SER A 262 3.05 -0.41 -11.91
N LEU A 263 2.51 -1.52 -12.45
CA LEU A 263 2.04 -2.64 -11.62
C LEU A 263 3.20 -3.33 -10.88
N ARG A 264 4.35 -3.50 -11.55
CA ARG A 264 5.58 -3.97 -10.89
C ARG A 264 6.05 -3.05 -9.79
N PHE A 265 6.02 -1.74 -10.04
CA PHE A 265 6.37 -0.73 -9.05
C PHE A 265 5.44 -0.81 -7.84
N ALA A 266 4.13 -0.87 -8.06
CA ALA A 266 3.14 -1.00 -7.00
C ALA A 266 3.39 -2.25 -6.14
N ALA A 267 3.57 -3.41 -6.78
CA ALA A 267 3.85 -4.66 -6.06
C ALA A 267 5.17 -4.59 -5.28
N GLY A 268 6.22 -4.00 -5.86
CA GLY A 268 7.50 -3.80 -5.18
C GLY A 268 7.40 -2.85 -3.99
N ALA A 269 6.65 -1.76 -4.13
CA ALA A 269 6.46 -0.78 -3.07
C ALA A 269 5.67 -1.41 -1.90
N VAL A 270 4.58 -2.12 -2.21
CA VAL A 270 3.79 -2.86 -1.21
C VAL A 270 4.68 -3.83 -0.46
N VAL A 271 5.39 -4.72 -1.16
CA VAL A 271 6.26 -5.74 -0.53
C VAL A 271 7.31 -5.11 0.39
N ILE A 272 7.95 -4.01 -0.03
CA ILE A 272 8.99 -3.37 0.79
C ILE A 272 8.38 -2.70 2.02
N ALA A 273 7.31 -1.91 1.84
CA ALA A 273 6.68 -1.19 2.94
C ALA A 273 6.06 -2.15 3.97
N SER A 274 5.32 -3.15 3.49
CA SER A 274 4.65 -4.15 4.31
C SER A 274 5.64 -5.00 5.10
N THR A 275 6.72 -5.47 4.47
CA THR A 275 7.71 -6.34 5.11
C THR A 275 8.41 -5.61 6.24
N VAL A 276 8.81 -4.34 6.01
CA VAL A 276 9.47 -3.55 7.06
C VAL A 276 8.51 -3.23 8.19
N TRP A 277 7.33 -2.68 7.89
CA TRP A 277 6.34 -2.36 8.93
C TRP A 277 5.96 -3.59 9.75
N TYR A 278 5.71 -4.72 9.09
CA TYR A 278 5.31 -5.96 9.76
C TYR A 278 6.46 -6.58 10.58
N ALA A 279 7.71 -6.37 10.18
CA ALA A 279 8.86 -6.75 11.00
C ALA A 279 8.87 -5.97 12.31
N PHE A 280 8.66 -4.65 12.28
CA PHE A 280 8.54 -3.84 13.50
C PHE A 280 7.29 -4.21 14.31
N LEU A 281 6.20 -4.60 13.66
CA LEU A 281 4.99 -5.02 14.38
C LEU A 281 5.17 -6.36 15.11
N ARG A 282 5.96 -7.29 14.56
CA ARG A 282 6.04 -8.68 15.05
C ARG A 282 7.33 -9.02 15.80
N VAL A 283 8.38 -8.19 15.68
CA VAL A 283 9.65 -8.39 16.39
C VAL A 283 9.74 -7.36 17.51
N GLU A 284 9.43 -7.81 18.73
CA GLU A 284 9.39 -6.99 19.95
C GLU A 284 10.64 -6.11 20.12
N VAL A 285 11.83 -6.69 20.00
CA VAL A 285 13.11 -5.98 20.11
C VAL A 285 13.22 -4.81 19.13
N LEU A 286 12.66 -4.94 17.91
CA LEU A 286 12.66 -3.84 16.94
C LEU A 286 11.62 -2.77 17.30
N ALA A 287 10.45 -3.18 17.77
CA ALA A 287 9.39 -2.28 18.21
C ALA A 287 9.84 -1.44 19.40
N GLU A 288 10.32 -2.10 20.47
CA GLU A 288 10.84 -1.51 21.70
C GLU A 288 11.92 -0.49 21.37
N TRP A 289 12.97 -0.90 20.65
CA TRP A 289 14.06 -0.01 20.26
C TRP A 289 13.57 1.26 19.56
N LEU A 290 12.65 1.13 18.60
CA LEU A 290 12.16 2.27 17.84
C LEU A 290 11.26 3.18 18.68
N ILE A 291 10.35 2.59 19.47
CA ILE A 291 9.43 3.31 20.35
C ILE A 291 10.22 4.10 21.39
N GLU A 292 11.16 3.46 22.09
CA GLU A 292 11.99 4.09 23.12
C GLU A 292 12.84 5.21 22.53
N THR A 293 13.42 4.99 21.35
CA THR A 293 14.20 6.01 20.65
C THR A 293 13.33 7.24 20.34
N VAL A 294 12.12 7.03 19.82
CA VAL A 294 11.20 8.13 19.50
C VAL A 294 10.69 8.82 20.77
N ALA A 295 10.39 8.08 21.83
CA ALA A 295 9.98 8.64 23.11
C ALA A 295 11.09 9.48 23.73
N GLY A 296 12.33 8.99 23.74
CA GLY A 296 13.51 9.71 24.21
C GLY A 296 13.77 11.00 23.42
N HIS A 297 13.70 10.96 22.10
CA HIS A 297 13.87 12.16 21.28
C HIS A 297 12.69 13.15 21.40
N THR A 298 11.47 12.65 21.63
CA THR A 298 10.30 13.50 21.88
C THR A 298 10.46 14.23 23.23
N MET A 299 10.87 13.51 24.28
CA MET A 299 11.20 14.10 25.58
C MET A 299 12.34 15.13 25.47
N TRP A 300 13.41 14.81 24.75
CA TRP A 300 14.51 15.75 24.50
C TRP A 300 14.02 17.03 23.83
N LEU A 301 13.16 16.93 22.81
CA LEU A 301 12.60 18.08 22.12
C LEU A 301 11.71 18.93 23.04
N LEU A 302 10.89 18.30 23.88
CA LEU A 302 10.11 18.99 24.92
C LEU A 302 11.02 19.72 25.91
N GLY A 303 12.13 19.11 26.32
CA GLY A 303 13.15 19.75 27.16
C GLY A 303 13.78 20.98 26.52
N VAL A 304 14.06 20.94 25.21
CA VAL A 304 14.52 22.12 24.44
C VAL A 304 13.48 23.23 24.43
N LEU A 305 12.18 22.89 24.48
CA LEU A 305 11.06 23.84 24.61
C LEU A 305 10.80 24.28 26.07
N GLY A 306 11.72 23.98 26.99
CA GLY A 306 11.66 24.39 28.39
C GLY A 306 10.63 23.61 29.22
N GLN A 307 10.18 22.46 28.75
CA GLN A 307 9.24 21.61 29.47
C GLN A 307 9.99 20.62 30.36
N ASP A 308 9.65 20.59 31.65
CA ASP A 308 10.13 19.57 32.58
C ASP A 308 9.25 18.33 32.44
N VAL A 309 9.73 17.37 31.66
CA VAL A 309 9.07 16.08 31.41
C VAL A 309 10.00 14.94 31.76
N ARG A 310 9.43 13.80 32.15
CA ARG A 310 10.17 12.58 32.46
C ARG A 310 9.72 11.47 31.54
N ILE A 311 10.66 10.60 31.19
CA ILE A 311 10.34 9.35 30.50
C ILE A 311 10.25 8.23 31.53
N GLY A 312 9.20 7.44 31.42
CA GLY A 312 8.88 6.33 32.30
C GLY A 312 8.61 5.05 31.52
N VAL A 313 8.40 3.97 32.26
CA VAL A 313 7.97 2.69 31.71
C VAL A 313 6.46 2.71 31.59
N ASP A 314 5.93 2.29 30.44
CA ASP A 314 4.51 1.99 30.31
C ASP A 314 4.19 0.67 31.01
N ASP A 315 3.41 0.73 32.09
CA ASP A 315 3.04 -0.43 32.92
C ASP A 315 2.34 -1.55 32.15
N ARG A 316 1.75 -1.23 31.00
CA ARG A 316 1.12 -2.22 30.13
C ARG A 316 2.19 -3.04 29.43
N THR A 317 3.10 -2.33 28.77
CA THR A 317 4.03 -2.91 27.79
C THR A 317 5.41 -3.25 28.36
N GLY A 318 5.82 -2.62 29.46
CA GLY A 318 7.17 -2.68 29.99
C GLY A 318 8.19 -1.84 29.23
N PHE A 319 7.79 -1.09 28.20
CA PHE A 319 8.69 -0.28 27.38
C PHE A 319 8.92 1.11 27.96
N VAL A 320 10.09 1.69 27.73
CA VAL A 320 10.39 3.08 28.11
C VAL A 320 9.75 4.06 27.11
N SER A 321 8.43 4.22 27.23
CA SER A 321 7.60 4.93 26.24
C SER A 321 6.60 5.92 26.84
N ALA A 322 6.47 5.97 28.17
CA ALA A 322 5.59 6.88 28.88
C ALA A 322 6.27 8.25 29.05
N ILE A 323 5.57 9.34 28.74
CA ILE A 323 6.04 10.71 28.95
C ILE A 323 5.14 11.39 29.98
N ASP A 324 5.74 11.74 31.12
CA ASP A 324 5.07 12.32 32.28
C ASP A 324 5.42 13.80 32.46
N TYR A 325 4.43 14.60 32.84
CA TYR A 325 4.65 15.95 33.38
C TYR A 325 4.58 15.93 34.92
N PRO A 326 5.71 16.10 35.63
CA PRO A 326 5.68 16.17 37.10
C PRO A 326 4.80 17.30 37.64
N ALA A 327 4.68 18.40 36.90
CA ALA A 327 3.81 19.52 37.24
C ALA A 327 2.31 19.17 37.18
N TYR A 328 1.93 18.10 36.48
CA TYR A 328 0.55 17.64 36.30
C TYR A 328 0.43 16.13 36.58
N PRO A 329 0.44 15.70 37.85
CA PRO A 329 0.42 14.29 38.21
C PRO A 329 -0.78 13.54 37.64
N GLY A 330 -0.55 12.31 37.16
CA GLY A 330 -1.60 11.46 36.58
C GLY A 330 -1.91 11.72 35.11
N ARG A 331 -1.14 12.58 34.44
CA ARG A 331 -1.26 12.83 33.01
C ARG A 331 -0.01 12.36 32.28
N THR A 332 -0.16 11.19 31.66
CA THR A 332 0.91 10.44 30.99
C THR A 332 0.51 10.17 29.56
N VAL A 333 1.40 10.48 28.61
CA VAL A 333 1.21 10.15 27.20
C VAL A 333 2.14 9.01 26.81
N ILE A 334 1.60 7.95 26.25
CA ILE A 334 2.36 6.77 25.83
C ILE A 334 2.67 6.87 24.34
N ILE A 335 3.95 6.76 23.99
CA ILE A 335 4.38 6.64 22.60
C ILE A 335 4.24 5.19 22.15
N ILE A 336 3.48 4.98 21.09
CA ILE A 336 3.26 3.66 20.48
C ILE A 336 3.92 3.57 19.10
N LEU A 337 3.92 2.38 18.48
CA LEU A 337 4.55 2.17 17.18
C LEU A 337 4.00 3.10 16.08
N ALA A 338 2.69 3.40 16.07
CA ALA A 338 2.08 4.34 15.14
C ALA A 338 2.65 5.77 15.26
N CYS A 339 3.08 6.17 16.46
CA CYS A 339 3.69 7.47 16.75
C CYS A 339 5.18 7.56 16.37
N THR A 340 5.75 6.51 15.76
CA THR A 340 7.16 6.50 15.32
C THR A 340 7.34 7.01 13.89
N ALA A 341 6.24 7.22 13.15
CA ALA A 341 6.23 7.53 11.72
C ALA A 341 6.92 6.49 10.81
N ILE A 342 7.16 5.27 11.28
CA ILE A 342 7.75 4.21 10.46
C ILE A 342 6.93 3.94 9.20
N GLN A 343 5.59 3.99 9.30
CA GLN A 343 4.68 3.80 8.17
C GLN A 343 4.90 4.85 7.07
N SER A 344 4.96 6.14 7.44
CA SER A 344 5.12 7.22 6.48
C SER A 344 6.52 7.27 5.88
N MET A 345 7.57 6.98 6.64
CA MET A 345 8.93 6.80 6.10
C MET A 345 8.96 5.68 5.06
N MET A 346 8.30 4.56 5.35
CA MET A 346 8.31 3.40 4.47
C MET A 346 7.54 3.63 3.16
N ILE A 347 6.56 4.53 3.10
CA ILE A 347 5.92 4.94 1.84
C ILE A 347 6.97 5.51 0.87
N PHE A 348 7.84 6.42 1.34
CA PHE A 348 8.87 7.04 0.50
C PHE A 348 10.04 6.10 0.21
N VAL A 349 10.52 5.37 1.22
CA VAL A 349 11.61 4.41 1.07
C VAL A 349 11.22 3.31 0.08
N SER A 350 10.03 2.74 0.22
CA SER A 350 9.55 1.69 -0.68
C SER A 350 9.39 2.19 -2.11
N ALA A 351 8.86 3.40 -2.33
CA ALA A 351 8.79 4.00 -3.66
C ALA A 351 10.20 4.21 -4.27
N ALA A 352 11.14 4.75 -3.49
CA ALA A 352 12.51 4.98 -3.95
C ALA A 352 13.26 3.67 -4.29
N LEU A 353 12.95 2.57 -3.62
CA LEU A 353 13.56 1.26 -3.87
C LEU A 353 12.84 0.44 -4.95
N ALA A 354 11.51 0.52 -5.03
CA ALA A 354 10.70 -0.25 -5.97
C ALA A 354 10.81 0.26 -7.42
N VAL A 355 11.07 1.56 -7.60
CA VAL A 355 11.14 2.17 -8.92
C VAL A 355 12.24 1.54 -9.77
N SER A 356 11.98 1.31 -11.05
CA SER A 356 12.96 0.70 -11.97
C SER A 356 13.71 1.79 -12.76
N GLY A 357 14.95 1.51 -13.16
CA GLY A 357 15.74 2.42 -14.01
C GLY A 357 16.32 3.66 -13.33
N ALA A 358 16.08 3.87 -12.03
CA ALA A 358 16.70 4.96 -11.26
C ALA A 358 18.10 4.59 -10.74
N LYS A 359 19.03 5.55 -10.84
CA LYS A 359 20.40 5.46 -10.29
C LYS A 359 20.36 5.40 -8.75
N TRP A 360 21.21 4.57 -8.14
CA TRP A 360 21.30 4.45 -6.67
C TRP A 360 21.58 5.76 -5.96
N LYS A 361 22.41 6.63 -6.53
CA LYS A 361 22.67 7.98 -5.98
C LYS A 361 21.37 8.75 -5.72
N ASN A 362 20.42 8.73 -6.67
CA ASN A 362 19.15 9.45 -6.53
C ASN A 362 18.23 8.78 -5.52
N ARG A 363 18.24 7.44 -5.43
CA ARG A 363 17.47 6.69 -4.43
C ARG A 363 17.91 7.04 -3.02
N LEU A 364 19.23 6.99 -2.78
CA LEU A 364 19.83 7.34 -1.50
C LEU A 364 19.63 8.82 -1.17
N ALA A 365 19.66 9.72 -2.16
CA ALA A 365 19.37 11.14 -1.96
C ALA A 365 17.90 11.39 -1.56
N VAL A 366 16.95 10.65 -2.14
CA VAL A 366 15.55 10.72 -1.69
C VAL A 366 15.45 10.19 -0.27
N ILE A 367 15.89 8.96 -0.01
CA ILE A 367 15.80 8.32 1.32
C ILE A 367 16.48 9.18 2.39
N GLY A 368 17.69 9.67 2.12
CA GLY A 368 18.49 10.47 3.06
C GLY A 368 17.91 11.85 3.36
N VAL A 369 16.94 12.34 2.58
CA VAL A 369 16.21 13.58 2.89
C VAL A 369 14.83 13.26 3.45
N THR A 370 14.06 12.37 2.82
CA THR A 370 12.68 12.09 3.23
C THR A 370 12.61 11.44 4.61
N VAL A 371 13.50 10.48 4.92
CA VAL A 371 13.45 9.78 6.21
C VAL A 371 13.73 10.74 7.39
N PRO A 372 14.83 11.53 7.40
CA PRO A 372 15.07 12.48 8.49
C PRO A 372 13.99 13.56 8.60
N VAL A 373 13.48 14.07 7.48
CA VAL A 373 12.42 15.09 7.48
C VAL A 373 11.13 14.53 8.08
N VAL A 374 10.68 13.34 7.64
CA VAL A 374 9.49 12.69 8.21
C VAL A 374 9.69 12.39 9.70
N TYR A 375 10.87 11.90 10.08
CA TYR A 375 11.21 11.63 11.48
C TYR A 375 11.11 12.88 12.35
N PHE A 376 11.72 13.98 11.92
CA PHE A 376 11.70 15.24 12.65
C PHE A 376 10.30 15.85 12.75
N LEU A 377 9.53 15.85 11.65
CA LEU A 377 8.15 16.31 11.66
C LEU A 377 7.26 15.46 12.57
N ASN A 378 7.54 14.15 12.68
CA ASN A 378 6.87 13.28 13.61
C ASN A 378 7.20 13.63 15.07
N LEU A 379 8.47 13.91 15.40
CA LEU A 379 8.83 14.39 16.73
C LEU A 379 8.12 15.70 17.09
N LEU A 380 8.04 16.64 16.13
CA LEU A 380 7.28 17.88 16.30
C LEU A 380 5.78 17.62 16.53
N ARG A 381 5.17 16.68 15.80
CA ARG A 381 3.78 16.27 16.02
C ARG A 381 3.60 15.72 17.43
N ASN A 382 4.44 14.77 17.85
CA ASN A 382 4.34 14.14 19.16
C ASN A 382 4.53 15.17 20.28
N ALA A 383 5.61 15.95 20.22
CA ALA A 383 5.88 17.00 21.21
C ALA A 383 4.77 18.06 21.24
N GLY A 384 4.26 18.47 20.08
CA GLY A 384 3.17 19.46 19.98
C GLY A 384 1.86 18.97 20.58
N ILE A 385 1.49 17.70 20.35
CA ILE A 385 0.30 17.08 20.95
C ILE A 385 0.47 16.98 22.46
N ILE A 386 1.61 16.47 22.94
CA ILE A 386 1.90 16.33 24.37
C ILE A 386 1.88 17.70 25.05
N PHE A 387 2.59 18.69 24.50
CA PHE A 387 2.60 20.04 25.03
C PHE A 387 1.20 20.66 25.08
N GLY A 388 0.45 20.57 23.97
CA GLY A 388 -0.87 21.18 23.85
C GLY A 388 -1.91 20.57 24.79
N TRP A 389 -1.88 19.24 24.95
CA TRP A 389 -2.75 18.50 25.85
C TRP A 389 -2.44 18.80 27.32
N GLU A 390 -1.16 18.71 27.71
CA GLU A 390 -0.76 18.76 29.11
C GLU A 390 -0.82 20.16 29.70
N THR A 391 -0.30 21.16 28.98
CA THR A 391 -0.30 22.56 29.44
C THR A 391 -1.67 23.23 29.35
N ARG A 392 -2.64 22.56 28.70
CA ARG A 392 -3.95 23.13 28.33
C ARG A 392 -3.79 24.43 27.53
N TRP A 393 -2.67 24.59 26.80
CA TRP A 393 -2.37 25.82 26.10
C TRP A 393 -3.43 26.16 25.05
N LEU A 394 -3.88 25.17 24.27
CA LEU A 394 -4.95 25.34 23.29
C LEU A 394 -6.29 25.70 23.94
N GLU A 395 -6.62 25.03 25.05
CA GLU A 395 -7.85 25.29 25.81
C GLU A 395 -7.89 26.75 26.29
N LYS A 396 -6.81 27.21 26.94
CA LYS A 396 -6.71 28.57 27.49
C LYS A 396 -6.64 29.64 26.40
N THR A 397 -6.00 29.33 25.28
CA THR A 397 -5.80 30.30 24.19
C THR A 397 -7.07 30.48 23.36
N LEU A 398 -7.83 29.40 23.13
CA LEU A 398 -9.02 29.42 22.27
C LEU A 398 -10.35 29.43 23.03
N GLY A 399 -10.32 29.26 24.36
CA GLY A 399 -11.52 29.25 25.20
C GLY A 399 -12.46 28.06 24.92
N ILE A 400 -11.91 26.93 24.46
CA ILE A 400 -12.65 25.70 24.11
C ILE A 400 -12.55 24.66 25.23
N SER A 401 -13.34 23.58 25.19
CA SER A 401 -13.19 22.46 26.15
C SER A 401 -11.90 21.67 25.89
N GLN A 402 -11.41 20.93 26.91
CA GLN A 402 -10.18 20.14 26.79
C GLN A 402 -10.29 19.07 25.69
N ASP A 403 -11.45 18.40 25.57
CA ASP A 403 -11.70 17.41 24.53
C ASP A 403 -11.71 18.04 23.12
N ALA A 404 -12.28 19.25 23.01
CA ALA A 404 -12.26 20.01 21.75
C ALA A 404 -10.83 20.46 21.40
N ALA A 405 -10.02 20.86 22.38
CA ALA A 405 -8.62 21.22 22.19
C ALA A 405 -7.76 20.03 21.74
N PHE A 406 -7.99 18.85 22.31
CA PHE A 406 -7.33 17.62 21.89
C PHE A 406 -7.73 17.20 20.49
N SER A 407 -9.02 17.19 20.18
CA SER A 407 -9.51 16.88 18.84
C SER A 407 -8.97 17.87 17.81
N LEU A 408 -8.89 19.16 18.14
CA LEU A 408 -8.27 20.17 17.28
C LEU A 408 -6.76 19.89 17.05
N ALA A 409 -6.01 19.56 18.10
CA ALA A 409 -4.59 19.25 17.99
C ALA A 409 -4.33 17.96 17.19
N HIS A 410 -5.05 16.89 17.54
CA HIS A 410 -4.82 15.54 17.05
C HIS A 410 -5.44 15.28 15.68
N ASN A 411 -6.71 15.67 15.48
CA ASN A 411 -7.46 15.38 14.26
C ASN A 411 -7.35 16.47 13.19
N TRP A 412 -7.20 17.74 13.59
CA TRP A 412 -7.12 18.83 12.61
C TRP A 412 -5.68 19.27 12.35
N LEU A 413 -4.99 19.81 13.35
CA LEU A 413 -3.64 20.35 13.17
C LEU A 413 -2.63 19.25 12.80
N GLY A 414 -2.67 18.11 13.48
CA GLY A 414 -1.83 16.95 13.19
C GLY A 414 -2.04 16.40 11.78
N LYS A 415 -3.28 16.12 11.37
CA LYS A 415 -3.58 15.53 10.05
C LYS A 415 -3.34 16.54 8.92
N VAL A 416 -3.75 17.80 9.05
CA VAL A 416 -3.56 18.83 8.01
C VAL A 416 -2.08 19.19 7.85
N GLY A 417 -1.36 19.41 8.95
CA GLY A 417 0.08 19.69 8.91
C GLY A 417 0.87 18.55 8.26
N SER A 418 0.55 17.32 8.62
CA SER A 418 1.18 16.13 8.02
C SER A 418 0.85 15.99 6.53
N LEU A 419 -0.37 16.33 6.10
CA LEU A 419 -0.75 16.31 4.69
C LEU A 419 0.05 17.33 3.87
N ILE A 420 0.20 18.56 4.37
CA ILE A 420 1.00 19.60 3.72
C ILE A 420 2.46 19.14 3.59
N ALA A 421 3.04 18.62 4.67
CA ALA A 421 4.39 18.07 4.64
C ALA A 421 4.54 16.93 3.61
N LEU A 422 3.57 16.00 3.57
CA LEU A 422 3.56 14.90 2.62
C LEU A 422 3.62 15.39 1.17
N VAL A 423 2.87 16.47 0.85
CA VAL A 423 2.89 17.08 -0.49
C VAL A 423 4.28 17.62 -0.84
N PHE A 424 4.92 18.37 0.05
CA PHE A 424 6.26 18.91 -0.20
C PHE A 424 7.32 17.81 -0.38
N ILE A 425 7.27 16.77 0.48
CA ILE A 425 8.18 15.63 0.41
C ILE A 425 7.95 14.84 -0.89
N ALA A 426 6.70 14.67 -1.31
CA ALA A 426 6.35 14.03 -2.58
C ALA A 426 6.87 14.84 -3.78
N ILE A 427 6.70 16.17 -3.77
CA ILE A 427 7.23 17.05 -4.83
C ILE A 427 8.77 16.92 -4.92
N TYR A 428 9.46 16.92 -3.78
CA TYR A 428 10.90 16.69 -3.74
C TYR A 428 11.29 15.32 -4.32
N MET A 429 10.63 14.25 -3.89
CA MET A 429 10.87 12.91 -4.42
C MET A 429 10.65 12.86 -5.94
N PHE A 430 9.59 13.48 -6.44
CA PHE A 430 9.28 13.54 -7.86
C PHE A 430 10.32 14.33 -8.67
N ALA A 431 10.88 15.39 -8.10
CA ALA A 431 11.95 16.15 -8.72
C ALA A 431 13.25 15.33 -8.86
N VAL A 432 13.60 14.53 -7.84
CA VAL A 432 14.84 13.74 -7.80
C VAL A 432 14.70 12.38 -8.52
N LEU A 433 13.52 11.76 -8.42
CA LEU A 433 13.15 10.47 -8.99
C LEU A 433 11.90 10.61 -9.90
N PRO A 434 12.03 11.20 -11.10
CA PRO A 434 10.91 11.33 -12.03
C PRO A 434 10.33 9.97 -12.48
N GLN A 435 11.09 8.89 -12.33
CA GLN A 435 10.61 7.54 -12.60
C GLN A 435 9.47 7.13 -11.64
N VAL A 436 9.43 7.69 -10.42
CA VAL A 436 8.32 7.45 -9.48
C VAL A 436 7.05 8.13 -10.00
N VAL A 437 7.16 9.36 -10.53
CA VAL A 437 6.02 10.03 -11.20
C VAL A 437 5.51 9.18 -12.35
N ALA A 438 6.42 8.67 -13.19
CA ALA A 438 6.04 7.81 -14.31
C ALA A 438 5.31 6.55 -13.84
N ALA A 439 5.77 5.93 -12.76
CA ALA A 439 5.13 4.76 -12.20
C ALA A 439 3.73 5.09 -11.65
N VAL A 440 3.59 6.16 -10.84
CA VAL A 440 2.32 6.60 -10.26
C VAL A 440 1.31 7.00 -11.33
N VAL A 441 1.72 7.83 -12.30
CA VAL A 441 0.86 8.21 -13.44
C VAL A 441 0.46 6.97 -14.24
N GLY A 442 1.36 6.01 -14.45
CA GLY A 442 1.02 4.77 -15.12
C GLY A 442 0.04 3.87 -14.36
N ILE A 443 -0.05 3.98 -13.01
CA ILE A 443 -1.14 3.36 -12.22
C ILE A 443 -2.46 4.07 -12.52
N LEU A 444 -2.46 5.41 -12.49
CA LEU A 444 -3.65 6.23 -12.77
C LEU A 444 -4.14 6.07 -14.22
N ASP A 445 -3.25 5.73 -15.14
CA ASP A 445 -3.54 5.48 -16.54
C ASP A 445 -3.98 4.05 -16.85
N LEU A 446 -3.99 3.12 -15.88
CA LEU A 446 -4.50 1.76 -16.09
C LEU A 446 -5.91 1.73 -16.72
N PRO A 447 -6.89 2.56 -16.29
CA PRO A 447 -8.21 2.63 -16.91
C PRO A 447 -8.21 3.09 -18.38
N ARG A 448 -7.09 3.61 -18.89
CA ARG A 448 -6.94 3.97 -20.32
C ARG A 448 -6.60 2.76 -21.19
N ARG A 449 -6.32 1.59 -20.61
CA ARG A 449 -5.98 0.35 -21.32
C ARG A 449 -7.17 -0.36 -21.99
N ARG A 450 -8.31 0.35 -22.13
CA ARG A 450 -9.57 -0.04 -22.81
C ARG A 450 -9.82 -1.55 -22.90
N GLY A 451 -9.69 -2.25 -21.77
CA GLY A 451 -10.14 -3.62 -21.64
C GLY A 451 -11.66 -3.67 -21.50
N PRO A 452 -12.25 -4.87 -21.45
CA PRO A 452 -13.69 -5.03 -21.30
C PRO A 452 -14.31 -4.26 -20.13
N ILE A 453 -13.62 -4.15 -18.98
CA ILE A 453 -14.13 -3.40 -17.81
C ILE A 453 -14.16 -1.90 -18.13
N GLU A 454 -13.06 -1.36 -18.65
CA GLU A 454 -12.90 0.06 -18.98
C GLU A 454 -13.87 0.49 -20.08
N GLN A 455 -14.05 -0.36 -21.10
CA GLN A 455 -15.00 -0.14 -22.19
C GLN A 455 -16.44 -0.04 -21.66
N HIS A 456 -16.82 -0.90 -20.70
CA HIS A 456 -18.14 -0.84 -20.09
C HIS A 456 -18.34 0.45 -19.28
N VAL A 457 -17.37 0.81 -18.43
CA VAL A 457 -17.42 2.04 -17.62
C VAL A 457 -17.50 3.28 -18.52
N ARG A 458 -16.76 3.32 -19.63
CA ARG A 458 -16.82 4.42 -20.60
C ARG A 458 -18.20 4.53 -21.23
N HIS A 459 -18.77 3.41 -21.63
CA HIS A 459 -20.11 3.38 -22.20
C HIS A 459 -21.19 3.81 -21.19
N LEU A 460 -21.02 3.51 -19.90
CA LEU A 460 -21.89 4.06 -18.85
C LEU A 460 -21.74 5.59 -18.72
N ARG A 461 -20.52 6.12 -18.75
CA ARG A 461 -20.28 7.57 -18.72
C ARG A 461 -20.85 8.30 -19.94
N GLY A 462 -20.62 7.77 -21.14
CA GLY A 462 -21.13 8.36 -22.39
C GLY A 462 -22.64 8.29 -22.57
N ARG A 463 -23.37 7.53 -21.74
CA ARG A 463 -24.84 7.58 -21.66
C ARG A 463 -25.35 8.73 -20.79
N ASN A 464 -24.53 9.23 -19.87
CA ASN A 464 -24.88 10.32 -18.97
C ASN A 464 -24.52 11.70 -19.55
N GLU A 465 -23.73 11.74 -20.62
CA GLU A 465 -23.51 12.93 -21.45
C GLU A 465 -24.59 12.92 -22.55
N GLU A 466 -25.76 13.53 -22.28
CA GLU A 466 -26.79 13.74 -23.31
C GLU A 466 -26.21 14.51 -24.50
N PRO A 467 -26.56 14.15 -25.75
CA PRO A 467 -26.17 14.95 -26.90
C PRO A 467 -26.77 16.35 -26.78
N PRO A 468 -26.10 17.42 -27.23
CA PRO A 468 -26.69 18.76 -27.22
C PRO A 468 -28.02 18.70 -27.97
N LEU A 469 -29.07 19.19 -27.32
CA LEU A 469 -30.43 19.33 -27.85
C LEU A 469 -30.33 19.76 -29.31
N ARG A 470 -30.69 18.87 -30.24
CA ARG A 470 -30.96 19.26 -31.63
C ARG A 470 -32.04 20.32 -31.53
N SER A 471 -31.70 21.54 -31.94
CA SER A 471 -32.60 22.67 -32.06
C SER A 471 -33.87 22.22 -32.77
N ALA A 472 -34.97 22.18 -32.04
CA ALA A 472 -36.30 22.15 -32.60
C ALA A 472 -36.54 23.53 -33.19
N ASP A 473 -36.17 23.74 -34.45
CA ASP A 473 -36.65 24.86 -35.24
C ASP A 473 -36.48 24.56 -36.73
N THR A 474 -37.61 24.28 -37.37
CA THR A 474 -38.02 24.52 -38.77
C THR A 474 -38.75 23.33 -39.38
N ALA A 475 -40.00 23.13 -38.94
CA ALA A 475 -41.03 22.45 -39.71
C ALA A 475 -42.23 23.38 -39.86
N THR A 476 -42.15 24.32 -40.80
CA THR A 476 -43.33 25.02 -41.37
C THR A 476 -42.93 25.74 -42.65
N ALA A 477 -43.31 25.17 -43.80
CA ALA A 477 -43.68 25.84 -45.06
C ALA A 477 -43.92 24.74 -46.13
N THR A 478 -45.09 24.10 -46.12
CA THR A 478 -46.21 24.32 -47.07
C THR A 478 -45.85 24.18 -48.56
N SER A 479 -46.55 23.22 -49.21
CA SER A 479 -46.88 23.04 -50.64
C SER A 479 -46.71 24.29 -51.54
N ALA A 480 -46.25 24.23 -52.80
CA ALA A 480 -46.70 23.40 -53.92
C ALA A 480 -45.72 23.55 -55.14
N PRO A 481 -45.84 22.75 -56.21
CA PRO A 481 -44.85 22.69 -57.30
C PRO A 481 -45.26 23.52 -58.53
N GLU A 482 -44.30 24.12 -59.27
CA GLU A 482 -44.51 24.38 -60.71
C GLU A 482 -43.21 24.58 -61.54
N ARG A 483 -43.09 23.70 -62.55
CA ARG A 483 -42.61 23.84 -63.95
C ARG A 483 -41.33 24.64 -64.30
N ASN A 484 -40.45 23.89 -64.96
CA ASN A 484 -39.75 24.16 -66.23
C ASN A 484 -39.15 25.55 -66.51
N ALA A 485 -37.82 25.60 -66.58
CA ALA A 485 -37.06 25.75 -67.82
C ALA A 485 -35.59 25.35 -67.57
#